data_AF-A0A4S9ZKH2-F1
#
_entry.id   AF-A0A4S9ZKH2-F1
#
_cell.length_a   1.000
_cell.length_b   1.000
_cell.length_c   1.000
_cell.angle_alpha   90.00
_cell.angle_beta   90.00
_cell.angle_gamma   90.00
#
_symmetry.space_group_name_H-M   'P 1'
#
loop_
_entity.id
_entity.type
_entity.pdbx_description
1 polymer ?
#
loop_
_entity_poly.entity_id
_entity_poly.type
_entity_poly.pdbx_seq_one_letter_code
_entity_poly.pdbx_strand_id
1 'polypeptide(L)'
;RGERQWRICAFWSWLVKQGDDYVNANLYGVALELFAFQGRPAEDTEALYEKALARFPGVFLEYHLAHNAVIADRSQPTAISGIPRALLQGILTARILRGDAKNAYLTLDTTLRLFPTHVPSRLITLFVQERPLDEAYKVFFLACRAGATPGHDALKVLLTRLRKIAALSPTENAAVLRAMVMACYAHTTSGAALNNKSLNELVIAITGSLKDHVYTKKSSDQLRPVTDAISALIADLFGVWAAQNSPPGIASFNSMIANLAGRGKRKDILDQTLETMQHIGLKPNTVTLRSILAAAGDMNDAEAIRSAWTDLVANRIATGAALELVDWQNLLNAARRINDPEYVQQQLINFQHIVPHHILDRMSTALQGENFSRLQKENQNVSQESTMATAELLKVIEVLQRDVKYMAENAQSGRNFYEDPLSLSLAKHSGVYANVPEQHIRTVYDEMTTDTPALEILPESSPEPEAEKQPAAM
;
A
#
# COMPACT_ATOMS: atom_id res chain seq x y z
N ARG A 1 -24.35 -17.54 -2.82
CA ARG A 1 -23.26 -17.27 -3.81
C ARG A 1 -23.51 -18.01 -5.13
N GLY A 2 -23.83 -19.31 -5.11
CA GLY A 2 -24.10 -20.09 -6.33
C GLY A 2 -25.19 -19.54 -7.26
N GLU A 3 -26.33 -19.07 -6.73
CA GLU A 3 -27.39 -18.48 -7.57
C GLU A 3 -26.96 -17.22 -8.33
N ARG A 4 -26.13 -16.36 -7.70
CA ARG A 4 -25.63 -15.13 -8.32
C ARG A 4 -24.60 -15.45 -9.42
N GLN A 5 -23.76 -16.46 -9.22
CA GLN A 5 -22.83 -16.97 -10.24
C GLN A 5 -23.58 -17.52 -11.45
N TRP A 6 -24.60 -18.35 -11.23
CA TRP A 6 -25.41 -18.92 -12.31
C TRP A 6 -26.08 -17.84 -13.17
N ARG A 7 -26.66 -16.80 -12.56
CA ARG A 7 -27.30 -15.68 -13.29
C ARG A 7 -26.33 -14.93 -14.20
N ILE A 8 -25.10 -14.69 -13.75
CA ILE A 8 -24.08 -13.99 -14.56
C ILE A 8 -23.68 -14.84 -15.79
N CYS A 9 -23.52 -16.15 -15.60
CA CYS A 9 -23.17 -17.05 -16.69
C CYS A 9 -24.30 -17.17 -17.72
N ALA A 10 -25.54 -17.34 -17.25
CA ALA A 10 -26.71 -17.40 -18.10
C ALA A 10 -26.90 -16.08 -18.89
N PHE A 11 -26.71 -14.94 -18.22
CA PHE A 11 -26.77 -13.63 -18.87
C PHE A 11 -25.67 -13.47 -19.93
N TRP A 12 -24.41 -13.83 -19.62
CA TRP A 12 -23.31 -13.80 -20.60
C TRP A 12 -23.62 -14.69 -21.82
N SER A 13 -24.06 -15.93 -21.59
CA SER A 13 -24.41 -16.87 -22.66
C SER A 13 -25.59 -16.39 -23.52
N TRP A 14 -26.53 -15.65 -22.94
CA TRP A 14 -27.62 -15.01 -23.68
C TRP A 14 -27.11 -13.80 -24.48
N LEU A 15 -26.28 -12.97 -23.87
CA LEU A 15 -25.78 -11.70 -24.44
C LEU A 15 -24.90 -11.94 -25.66
N VAL A 16 -23.98 -12.91 -25.60
CA VAL A 16 -23.07 -13.27 -26.71
C VAL A 16 -23.84 -13.67 -27.98
N LYS A 17 -25.09 -14.13 -27.86
CA LYS A 17 -25.98 -14.52 -28.97
C LYS A 17 -26.73 -13.37 -29.61
N GLN A 18 -26.79 -12.18 -28.98
CA GLN A 18 -27.62 -11.06 -29.47
C GLN A 18 -27.00 -10.30 -30.67
N GLY A 19 -25.83 -10.71 -31.17
CA GLY A 19 -25.14 -10.06 -32.29
C GLY A 19 -24.14 -8.97 -31.86
N ASP A 20 -23.41 -8.40 -32.82
CA ASP A 20 -22.33 -7.44 -32.55
C ASP A 20 -22.83 -6.05 -32.11
N ASP A 21 -24.11 -5.74 -32.35
CA ASP A 21 -24.75 -4.50 -31.87
C ASP A 21 -24.87 -4.44 -30.34
N TYR A 22 -24.83 -5.60 -29.67
CA TYR A 22 -24.97 -5.74 -28.22
C TYR A 22 -23.68 -6.22 -27.54
N VAL A 23 -22.66 -6.59 -28.32
CA VAL A 23 -21.44 -7.22 -27.82
C VAL A 23 -20.23 -6.55 -28.45
N ASN A 24 -19.34 -6.02 -27.61
CA ASN A 24 -18.09 -5.41 -28.05
C ASN A 24 -16.91 -5.85 -27.18
N ALA A 25 -15.69 -5.51 -27.59
CA ALA A 25 -14.47 -5.90 -26.88
C ALA A 25 -14.40 -5.41 -25.42
N ASN A 26 -14.98 -4.24 -25.11
CA ASN A 26 -15.02 -3.74 -23.73
C ASN A 26 -15.90 -4.62 -22.85
N LEU A 27 -17.02 -5.10 -23.37
CA LEU A 27 -17.93 -5.99 -22.67
C LEU A 27 -17.30 -7.36 -22.40
N TYR A 28 -16.49 -7.88 -23.33
CA TYR A 28 -15.64 -9.05 -23.09
C TYR A 28 -14.62 -8.80 -21.96
N GLY A 29 -14.00 -7.62 -21.93
CA GLY A 29 -13.12 -7.20 -20.83
C GLY A 29 -13.80 -7.25 -19.46
N VAL A 30 -15.02 -6.71 -19.36
CA VAL A 30 -15.82 -6.76 -18.13
C VAL A 30 -16.20 -8.20 -17.76
N ALA A 31 -16.57 -9.04 -18.74
CA ALA A 31 -16.88 -10.44 -18.50
C ALA A 31 -15.68 -11.23 -17.97
N LEU A 32 -14.49 -10.99 -18.53
CA LEU A 32 -13.24 -11.57 -18.05
C LEU A 32 -12.97 -11.22 -16.58
N GLU A 33 -13.11 -9.96 -16.19
CA GLU A 33 -12.96 -9.56 -14.78
C GLU A 33 -13.97 -10.28 -13.88
N LEU A 34 -15.25 -10.30 -14.26
CA LEU A 34 -16.28 -10.98 -13.49
C LEU A 34 -15.98 -12.47 -13.32
N PHE A 35 -15.53 -13.14 -14.38
CA PHE A 35 -15.15 -14.55 -14.34
C PHE A 35 -13.91 -14.81 -13.50
N ALA A 36 -12.92 -13.93 -13.55
CA ALA A 36 -11.75 -13.97 -12.69
C ALA A 36 -12.14 -13.85 -11.20
N PHE A 37 -12.99 -12.88 -10.84
CA PHE A 37 -13.48 -12.71 -9.47
C PHE A 37 -14.39 -13.85 -8.99
N GLN A 38 -15.07 -14.55 -9.91
CA GLN A 38 -15.81 -15.78 -9.60
C GLN A 38 -14.90 -16.99 -9.38
N GLY A 39 -13.61 -16.87 -9.67
CA GLY A 39 -12.63 -17.92 -9.50
C GLY A 39 -12.66 -18.98 -10.61
N ARG A 40 -13.09 -18.62 -11.83
CA ARG A 40 -13.06 -19.54 -12.98
C ARG A 40 -11.63 -20.02 -13.29
N PRO A 41 -11.48 -21.20 -13.92
CA PRO A 41 -10.17 -21.66 -14.40
C PRO A 41 -9.53 -20.68 -15.38
N ALA A 42 -8.18 -20.68 -15.45
CA ALA A 42 -7.45 -19.84 -16.39
C ALA A 42 -7.81 -20.15 -17.85
N GLU A 43 -7.96 -21.44 -18.18
CA GLU A 43 -8.35 -21.93 -19.52
C GLU A 43 -9.66 -21.30 -20.01
N ASP A 44 -10.68 -21.20 -19.14
CA ASP A 44 -11.95 -20.56 -19.47
C ASP A 44 -11.78 -19.08 -19.85
N THR A 45 -10.95 -18.36 -19.09
CA THR A 45 -10.71 -16.93 -19.32
C THR A 45 -9.79 -16.68 -20.52
N GLU A 46 -8.81 -17.55 -20.77
CA GLU A 46 -7.94 -17.46 -21.96
C GLU A 46 -8.76 -17.76 -23.22
N ALA A 47 -9.57 -18.82 -23.23
CA ALA A 47 -10.45 -19.12 -24.35
C ALA A 47 -11.47 -17.99 -24.62
N LEU A 48 -11.91 -17.28 -23.57
CA LEU A 48 -12.78 -16.11 -23.72
C LEU A 48 -12.03 -14.92 -24.32
N TYR A 49 -10.77 -14.73 -23.94
CA TYR A 49 -9.89 -13.69 -24.46
C TYR A 49 -9.54 -13.93 -25.94
N GLU A 50 -9.14 -15.14 -26.31
CA GLU A 50 -8.88 -15.54 -27.70
C GLU A 50 -10.11 -15.32 -28.59
N LYS A 51 -11.29 -15.70 -28.11
CA LYS A 51 -12.55 -15.41 -28.81
C LYS A 51 -12.80 -13.92 -29.00
N ALA A 52 -12.42 -13.09 -28.03
CA ALA A 52 -12.56 -11.64 -28.16
C ALA A 52 -11.59 -11.08 -29.22
N LEU A 53 -10.34 -11.55 -29.24
CA LEU A 53 -9.32 -11.16 -30.23
C LEU A 53 -9.72 -11.59 -31.65
N ALA A 54 -10.26 -12.79 -31.81
CA ALA A 54 -10.74 -13.27 -33.11
C ALA A 54 -12.00 -12.52 -33.59
N ARG A 55 -12.88 -12.13 -32.66
CA ARG A 55 -14.17 -11.48 -32.97
C ARG A 55 -14.04 -9.99 -33.27
N PHE A 56 -13.09 -9.30 -32.65
CA PHE A 56 -12.91 -7.86 -32.81
C PHE A 56 -11.43 -7.53 -33.01
N PRO A 57 -11.14 -6.51 -33.82
CA PRO A 57 -10.82 -6.47 -35.25
C PRO A 57 -9.72 -7.45 -35.73
N GLY A 58 -9.95 -8.05 -36.90
CA GLY A 58 -9.16 -9.14 -37.50
C GLY A 58 -7.67 -8.87 -37.70
N VAL A 59 -6.88 -9.92 -37.46
CA VAL A 59 -5.42 -10.12 -37.62
C VAL A 59 -4.51 -9.10 -36.92
N PHE A 60 -4.80 -7.80 -37.02
CA PHE A 60 -3.99 -6.72 -36.50
C PHE A 60 -4.08 -6.57 -34.96
N LEU A 61 -5.28 -6.64 -34.36
CA LEU A 61 -5.39 -6.59 -32.90
C LEU A 61 -4.99 -7.90 -32.23
N GLU A 62 -5.24 -9.04 -32.88
CA GLU A 62 -4.81 -10.35 -32.39
C GLU A 62 -3.28 -10.39 -32.23
N TYR A 63 -2.53 -9.96 -33.25
CA TYR A 63 -1.08 -9.92 -33.19
C TYR A 63 -0.54 -8.99 -32.09
N HIS A 64 -1.09 -7.78 -31.95
CA HIS A 64 -0.57 -6.78 -31.00
C HIS A 64 -1.04 -6.95 -29.55
N LEU A 65 -2.13 -7.69 -29.32
CA LEU A 65 -2.69 -7.94 -27.98
C LEU A 65 -2.43 -9.37 -27.49
N ALA A 66 -1.90 -10.27 -28.33
CA ALA A 66 -1.45 -11.57 -27.87
C ALA A 66 -0.38 -11.41 -26.77
N HIS A 67 -0.39 -12.31 -25.79
CA HIS A 67 0.56 -12.22 -24.67
C HIS A 67 2.02 -12.42 -25.10
N ASN A 68 2.25 -13.04 -26.25
CA ASN A 68 3.53 -13.27 -26.90
C ASN A 68 3.76 -12.33 -28.09
N ALA A 69 3.01 -11.22 -28.19
CA ALA A 69 3.18 -10.25 -29.26
C ALA A 69 4.63 -9.76 -29.33
N VAL A 70 5.33 -10.16 -30.40
CA VAL A 70 6.72 -9.77 -30.64
C VAL A 70 6.78 -8.39 -31.28
N ILE A 71 7.74 -7.57 -30.86
CA ILE A 71 7.88 -6.19 -31.33
C ILE A 71 9.21 -6.01 -32.08
N ALA A 72 9.13 -5.38 -33.25
CA ALA A 72 10.30 -5.06 -34.08
C ALA A 72 11.19 -3.94 -33.48
N ASP A 73 10.61 -2.90 -32.87
CA ASP A 73 11.34 -1.82 -32.19
C ASP A 73 10.60 -1.38 -30.92
N ARG A 74 11.20 -1.64 -29.74
CA ARG A 74 10.63 -1.33 -28.42
C ARG A 74 10.90 0.09 -27.95
N SER A 75 11.75 0.84 -28.65
CA SER A 75 12.09 2.22 -28.30
C SER A 75 11.08 3.24 -28.84
N GLN A 76 10.20 2.80 -29.76
CA GLN A 76 9.21 3.64 -30.41
C GLN A 76 7.78 3.31 -29.94
N PRO A 77 6.94 4.31 -29.64
CA PRO A 77 5.55 4.07 -29.28
C PRO A 77 4.79 3.46 -30.46
N THR A 78 4.10 2.36 -30.23
CA THR A 78 3.21 1.76 -31.24
C THR A 78 1.84 2.44 -31.15
N ALA A 79 1.56 3.38 -32.06
CA ALA A 79 0.28 4.07 -32.10
C ALA A 79 -0.76 3.29 -32.92
N ILE A 80 -1.63 2.55 -32.24
CA ILE A 80 -2.75 1.83 -32.86
C ILE A 80 -4.05 2.43 -32.36
N SER A 81 -4.86 2.96 -33.28
CA SER A 81 -6.16 3.53 -32.94
C SER A 81 -7.17 2.44 -32.54
N GLY A 82 -7.99 2.71 -31.52
CA GLY A 82 -9.13 1.86 -31.17
C GLY A 82 -8.85 0.62 -30.33
N ILE A 83 -7.67 0.49 -29.71
CA ILE A 83 -7.36 -0.68 -28.86
C ILE A 83 -8.27 -0.75 -27.62
N PRO A 84 -8.95 -1.89 -27.37
CA PRO A 84 -9.81 -2.06 -26.19
C PRO A 84 -9.02 -2.22 -24.89
N ARG A 85 -8.82 -1.11 -24.15
CA ARG A 85 -8.14 -1.12 -22.83
C ARG A 85 -8.81 -2.05 -21.82
N ALA A 86 -10.14 -2.14 -21.84
CA ALA A 86 -10.90 -3.00 -20.93
C ALA A 86 -10.62 -4.49 -21.18
N LEU A 87 -10.31 -4.89 -22.41
CA LEU A 87 -9.97 -6.27 -22.73
C LEU A 87 -8.62 -6.68 -22.12
N LEU A 88 -7.60 -5.82 -22.27
CA LEU A 88 -6.29 -5.98 -21.61
C LEU A 88 -6.41 -6.00 -20.08
N GLN A 89 -7.26 -5.12 -19.52
CA GLN A 89 -7.56 -5.10 -18.10
C GLN A 89 -8.20 -6.41 -17.62
N GLY A 90 -9.18 -6.93 -18.36
CA GLY A 90 -9.86 -8.18 -18.05
C GLY A 90 -8.89 -9.36 -18.01
N ILE A 91 -8.07 -9.52 -19.05
CA ILE A 91 -7.14 -10.65 -19.13
C ILE A 91 -5.99 -10.53 -18.11
N LEU A 92 -5.47 -9.32 -17.86
CA LEU A 92 -4.50 -9.11 -16.79
C LEU A 92 -5.08 -9.53 -15.43
N THR A 93 -6.31 -9.10 -15.14
CA THR A 93 -6.99 -9.41 -13.88
C THR A 93 -7.13 -10.93 -13.71
N ALA A 94 -7.55 -11.64 -14.76
CA ALA A 94 -7.62 -13.09 -14.75
C ALA A 94 -6.25 -13.74 -14.46
N ARG A 95 -5.21 -13.37 -15.20
CA ARG A 95 -3.86 -13.93 -15.05
C ARG A 95 -3.28 -13.71 -13.64
N ILE A 96 -3.36 -12.48 -13.13
CA ILE A 96 -2.90 -12.15 -11.78
C ILE A 96 -3.65 -12.96 -10.73
N LEU A 97 -4.99 -13.01 -10.77
CA LEU A 97 -5.81 -13.71 -9.77
C LEU A 97 -5.72 -15.24 -9.86
N ARG A 98 -5.13 -15.79 -10.93
CA ARG A 98 -4.82 -17.23 -11.09
C ARG A 98 -3.36 -17.56 -10.78
N GLY A 99 -2.54 -16.57 -10.47
CA GLY A 99 -1.12 -16.77 -10.17
C GLY A 99 -0.23 -16.91 -11.40
N ASP A 100 -0.73 -16.63 -12.60
CA ASP A 100 0.07 -16.61 -13.83
C ASP A 100 0.86 -15.29 -13.92
N ALA A 101 1.91 -15.22 -13.13
CA ALA A 101 2.79 -14.06 -13.05
C ALA A 101 3.42 -13.72 -14.40
N LYS A 102 3.90 -14.74 -15.12
CA LYS A 102 4.64 -14.59 -16.37
C LYS A 102 3.79 -13.86 -17.41
N ASN A 103 2.60 -14.37 -17.70
CA ASN A 103 1.75 -13.76 -18.72
C ASN A 103 1.12 -12.44 -18.23
N ALA A 104 0.93 -12.26 -16.92
CA ALA A 104 0.53 -10.96 -16.38
C ALA A 104 1.60 -9.88 -16.66
N TYR A 105 2.89 -10.17 -16.46
CA TYR A 105 3.96 -9.22 -16.76
C TYR A 105 4.09 -8.93 -18.26
N LEU A 106 3.91 -9.92 -19.13
CA LEU A 106 3.84 -9.72 -20.57
C LEU A 106 2.64 -8.84 -20.99
N THR A 107 1.51 -8.99 -20.31
CA THR A 107 0.33 -8.14 -20.54
C THR A 107 0.60 -6.70 -20.08
N LEU A 108 1.30 -6.52 -18.96
CA LEU A 108 1.71 -5.21 -18.48
C LEU A 108 2.67 -4.54 -19.46
N ASP A 109 3.68 -5.26 -19.94
CA ASP A 109 4.60 -4.80 -20.99
C ASP A 109 3.83 -4.34 -22.23
N THR A 110 2.92 -5.19 -22.73
CA THR A 110 2.06 -4.85 -23.87
C THR A 110 1.26 -3.59 -23.63
N THR A 111 0.71 -3.43 -22.42
CA THR A 111 -0.04 -2.22 -22.08
C THR A 111 0.86 -0.98 -22.02
N LEU A 112 2.05 -1.08 -21.43
CA LEU A 112 3.01 0.03 -21.35
C LEU A 112 3.47 0.48 -22.74
N ARG A 113 3.61 -0.43 -23.70
CA ARG A 113 3.95 -0.07 -25.09
C ARG A 113 2.84 0.67 -25.81
N LEU A 114 1.60 0.20 -25.64
CA LEU A 114 0.43 0.76 -26.31
C LEU A 114 -0.05 2.06 -25.66
N PHE A 115 0.17 2.21 -24.35
CA PHE A 115 -0.31 3.33 -23.54
C PHE A 115 0.76 3.81 -22.55
N PRO A 116 1.95 4.25 -23.01
CA PRO A 116 3.09 4.53 -22.13
C PRO A 116 2.79 5.53 -21.01
N THR A 117 2.04 6.59 -21.31
CA THR A 117 1.66 7.64 -20.34
C THR A 117 0.21 7.50 -19.84
N HIS A 118 -0.53 6.50 -20.35
CA HIS A 118 -1.99 6.36 -20.15
C HIS A 118 -2.38 4.96 -19.69
N VAL A 119 -1.49 4.29 -18.96
CA VAL A 119 -1.75 2.97 -18.37
C VAL A 119 -2.96 3.06 -17.43
N PRO A 120 -3.97 2.19 -17.57
CA PRO A 120 -5.10 2.16 -16.65
C PRO A 120 -4.66 1.97 -15.19
N SER A 121 -5.04 2.89 -14.30
CA SER A 121 -4.64 2.88 -12.88
C SER A 121 -5.02 1.60 -12.14
N ARG A 122 -6.05 0.88 -12.60
CA ARG A 122 -6.49 -0.40 -12.02
C ARG A 122 -5.49 -1.53 -12.26
N LEU A 123 -4.76 -1.54 -13.37
CA LEU A 123 -3.66 -2.49 -13.60
C LEU A 123 -2.58 -2.30 -12.52
N ILE A 124 -2.14 -1.05 -12.33
CA ILE A 124 -1.14 -0.72 -11.32
C ILE A 124 -1.63 -1.11 -9.92
N THR A 125 -2.90 -0.85 -9.62
CA THR A 125 -3.51 -1.24 -8.34
C THR A 125 -3.46 -2.76 -8.11
N LEU A 126 -3.75 -3.57 -9.12
CA LEU A 126 -3.68 -5.03 -9.04
C LEU A 126 -2.25 -5.51 -8.80
N PHE A 127 -1.26 -4.98 -9.52
CA PHE A 127 0.15 -5.30 -9.26
C PHE A 127 0.57 -4.93 -7.84
N VAL A 128 0.15 -3.74 -7.38
CA VAL A 128 0.43 -3.26 -6.02
C VAL A 128 -0.28 -4.09 -4.94
N GLN A 129 -1.40 -4.74 -5.23
CA GLN A 129 -2.13 -5.59 -4.30
C GLN A 129 -1.59 -7.02 -4.25
N GLU A 130 -1.36 -7.63 -5.42
CA GLU A 130 -1.22 -9.08 -5.55
C GLU A 130 0.24 -9.55 -5.69
N ARG A 131 1.16 -8.68 -6.10
CA ARG A 131 2.57 -9.05 -6.31
C ARG A 131 3.42 -8.84 -5.06
N PRO A 132 4.58 -9.51 -4.92
CA PRO A 132 5.59 -9.19 -3.91
C PRO A 132 5.87 -7.69 -3.77
N LEU A 133 6.24 -7.24 -2.57
CA LEU A 133 6.29 -5.81 -2.27
C LEU A 133 7.37 -5.06 -3.06
N ASP A 134 8.49 -5.71 -3.35
CA ASP A 134 9.56 -5.17 -4.19
C ASP A 134 9.10 -5.01 -5.64
N GLU A 135 8.39 -6.00 -6.19
CA GLU A 135 7.74 -5.93 -7.51
C GLU A 135 6.70 -4.80 -7.57
N ALA A 136 5.82 -4.74 -6.57
CA ALA A 136 4.79 -3.71 -6.44
C ALA A 136 5.39 -2.30 -6.40
N TYR A 137 6.46 -2.11 -5.63
CA TYR A 137 7.17 -0.84 -5.52
C TYR A 137 7.75 -0.43 -6.88
N LYS A 138 8.42 -1.35 -7.59
CA LYS A 138 8.96 -1.07 -8.94
C LYS A 138 7.88 -0.69 -9.94
N VAL A 139 6.79 -1.45 -10.01
CA VAL A 139 5.68 -1.18 -10.95
C VAL A 139 5.01 0.17 -10.66
N PHE A 140 4.83 0.52 -9.39
CA PHE A 140 4.28 1.82 -8.99
C PHE A 140 5.17 2.97 -9.47
N PHE A 141 6.47 2.89 -9.19
CA PHE A 141 7.43 3.93 -9.60
C PHE A 141 7.61 4.00 -11.11
N LEU A 142 7.57 2.87 -11.81
CA LEU A 142 7.61 2.83 -13.27
C LEU A 142 6.42 3.58 -13.87
N ALA A 143 5.22 3.38 -13.33
CA ALA A 143 4.04 4.12 -13.77
C ALA A 143 4.21 5.63 -13.53
N CYS A 144 4.60 6.04 -12.32
CA CYS A 144 4.85 7.45 -12.01
C CYS A 144 5.91 8.06 -12.94
N ARG A 145 7.00 7.32 -13.23
CA ARG A 145 8.08 7.74 -14.12
C ARG A 145 7.61 7.94 -15.56
N ALA A 146 6.72 7.06 -16.03
CA ALA A 146 6.14 7.17 -17.35
C ALA A 146 5.08 8.29 -17.46
N GLY A 147 4.82 9.05 -16.38
CA GLY A 147 3.76 10.05 -16.34
C GLY A 147 2.36 9.46 -16.26
N ALA A 148 2.24 8.13 -16.10
CA ALA A 148 0.98 7.49 -15.80
C ALA A 148 0.69 7.66 -14.31
N THR A 149 -0.42 8.31 -13.97
CA THR A 149 -0.76 8.62 -12.58
C THR A 149 -1.47 7.43 -11.91
N PRO A 150 -0.83 6.70 -10.96
CA PRO A 150 -1.52 5.64 -10.23
C PRO A 150 -2.69 6.22 -9.42
N GLY A 151 -3.74 5.44 -9.21
CA GLY A 151 -4.87 5.89 -8.39
C GLY A 151 -4.49 6.02 -6.90
N HIS A 152 -5.20 6.86 -6.15
CA HIS A 152 -4.95 7.01 -4.71
C HIS A 152 -5.05 5.71 -3.91
N ASP A 153 -5.91 4.79 -4.35
CA ASP A 153 -6.03 3.48 -3.70
C ASP A 153 -4.76 2.62 -3.90
N ALA A 154 -4.08 2.74 -5.06
CA ALA A 154 -2.79 2.08 -5.27
C ALA A 154 -1.73 2.65 -4.31
N LEU A 155 -1.61 3.98 -4.22
CA LEU A 155 -0.68 4.62 -3.28
C LEU A 155 -0.99 4.19 -1.84
N LYS A 156 -2.26 4.26 -1.42
CA LYS A 156 -2.69 3.85 -0.07
C LYS A 156 -2.32 2.40 0.21
N VAL A 157 -2.58 1.47 -0.73
CA VAL A 157 -2.26 0.05 -0.54
C VAL A 157 -0.75 -0.14 -0.41
N LEU A 158 0.05 0.50 -1.27
CA LEU A 158 1.51 0.44 -1.21
C LEU A 158 2.02 0.91 0.16
N LEU A 159 1.56 2.07 0.64
CA LEU A 159 1.91 2.62 1.95
C LEU A 159 1.48 1.70 3.10
N THR A 160 0.30 1.09 3.01
CA THR A 160 -0.14 0.08 4.00
C THR A 160 0.77 -1.13 4.03
N ARG A 161 1.24 -1.61 2.87
CA ARG A 161 2.15 -2.76 2.79
C ARG A 161 3.52 -2.42 3.34
N LEU A 162 4.08 -1.25 2.99
CA LEU A 162 5.33 -0.74 3.54
C LEU A 162 5.27 -0.62 5.06
N ARG A 163 4.21 0.01 5.60
CA ARG A 163 4.02 0.15 7.06
C ARG A 163 3.95 -1.19 7.81
N LYS A 164 3.50 -2.25 7.15
CA LYS A 164 3.40 -3.59 7.75
C LYS A 164 4.71 -4.37 7.75
N ILE A 165 5.77 -3.85 7.12
CA ILE A 165 7.11 -4.44 7.23
C ILE A 165 7.53 -4.39 8.70
N ALA A 166 7.90 -5.55 9.25
CA ALA A 166 8.53 -5.62 10.56
C ALA A 166 10.00 -5.23 10.39
N ALA A 167 10.32 -3.97 10.68
CA ALA A 167 11.70 -3.50 10.72
C ALA A 167 12.43 -4.15 11.90
N LEU A 168 13.59 -4.75 11.66
CA LEU A 168 14.44 -5.38 12.67
C LEU A 168 15.42 -4.37 13.30
N SER A 169 15.61 -3.21 12.66
CA SER A 169 16.50 -2.16 13.13
C SER A 169 15.95 -0.75 12.86
N PRO A 170 16.42 0.27 13.61
CA PRO A 170 16.04 1.66 13.35
C PRO A 170 16.41 2.14 11.94
N THR A 171 17.48 1.62 11.35
CA THR A 171 17.91 1.95 9.98
C THR A 171 16.98 1.34 8.93
N GLU A 172 16.50 0.12 9.14
CA GLU A 172 15.46 -0.47 8.30
C GLU A 172 14.13 0.28 8.43
N ASN A 173 13.73 0.65 9.66
CA ASN A 173 12.53 1.46 9.88
C ASN A 173 12.63 2.81 9.15
N ALA A 174 13.79 3.46 9.24
CA ALA A 174 14.07 4.68 8.50
C ALA A 174 13.92 4.46 6.99
N ALA A 175 14.51 3.41 6.45
CA ALA A 175 14.43 3.11 5.02
C ALA A 175 12.98 2.89 4.56
N VAL A 176 12.15 2.20 5.35
CA VAL A 176 10.72 2.00 5.07
C VAL A 176 9.98 3.34 5.09
N LEU A 177 10.18 4.18 6.11
CA LEU A 177 9.54 5.50 6.20
C LEU A 177 9.94 6.41 5.04
N ARG A 178 11.23 6.39 4.65
CA ARG A 178 11.72 7.14 3.49
C ARG A 178 11.11 6.64 2.19
N ALA A 179 10.97 5.32 2.02
CA ALA A 179 10.29 4.73 0.87
C ALA A 179 8.81 5.17 0.78
N MET A 180 8.13 5.31 1.93
CA MET A 180 6.76 5.84 1.99
C MET A 180 6.69 7.31 1.55
N VAL A 181 7.60 8.17 2.03
CA VAL A 181 7.68 9.58 1.59
C VAL A 181 8.01 9.66 0.09
N MET A 182 8.95 8.84 -0.38
CA MET A 182 9.33 8.77 -1.79
C MET A 182 8.17 8.34 -2.69
N ALA A 183 7.34 7.38 -2.25
CA ALA A 183 6.15 6.98 -3.00
C ALA A 183 5.13 8.13 -3.12
N CYS A 184 4.97 8.93 -2.07
CA CYS A 184 4.11 10.14 -2.12
C CYS A 184 4.69 11.21 -3.05
N TYR A 185 6.01 11.42 -3.01
CA TYR A 185 6.69 12.34 -3.91
C TYR A 185 6.51 11.91 -5.37
N ALA A 186 6.79 10.65 -5.69
CA ALA A 186 6.62 10.10 -7.04
C ALA A 186 5.18 10.24 -7.55
N HIS A 187 4.20 9.98 -6.69
CA HIS A 187 2.77 10.13 -7.01
C HIS A 187 2.40 11.58 -7.33
N THR A 188 2.88 12.53 -6.52
CA THR A 188 2.61 13.96 -6.71
C THR A 188 3.21 14.47 -8.01
N THR A 189 4.47 14.13 -8.28
CA THR A 189 5.17 14.54 -9.50
C THR A 189 4.58 13.88 -10.76
N SER A 190 3.91 12.72 -10.63
CA SER A 190 3.15 12.11 -11.74
C SER A 190 1.84 12.84 -12.09
N GLY A 191 1.51 13.94 -11.38
CA GLY A 191 0.41 14.85 -11.72
C GLY A 191 -0.87 14.68 -10.88
N ALA A 192 -0.92 13.78 -9.89
CA ALA A 192 -2.05 13.69 -8.96
C ALA A 192 -1.77 14.40 -7.64
N ALA A 193 -2.75 15.11 -7.11
CA ALA A 193 -2.71 15.59 -5.73
C ALA A 193 -2.74 14.42 -4.73
N LEU A 194 -2.05 14.56 -3.61
CA LEU A 194 -2.14 13.63 -2.48
C LEU A 194 -3.50 13.74 -1.80
N ASN A 195 -3.95 12.67 -1.15
CA ASN A 195 -5.19 12.67 -0.37
C ASN A 195 -4.96 12.30 1.10
N ASN A 196 -5.97 12.49 1.94
CA ASN A 196 -5.87 12.21 3.38
C ASN A 196 -5.54 10.74 3.71
N LYS A 197 -5.81 9.78 2.82
CA LYS A 197 -5.51 8.37 3.06
C LYS A 197 -4.00 8.12 3.09
N SER A 198 -3.23 8.75 2.19
CA SER A 198 -1.76 8.62 2.20
C SER A 198 -1.14 9.29 3.42
N LEU A 199 -1.66 10.45 3.82
CA LEU A 199 -1.24 11.14 5.06
C LEU A 199 -1.47 10.27 6.30
N ASN A 200 -2.66 9.68 6.42
CA ASN A 200 -2.98 8.80 7.55
C ASN A 200 -1.98 7.65 7.66
N GLU A 201 -1.60 7.03 6.53
CA GLU A 201 -0.64 5.93 6.53
C GLU A 201 0.75 6.35 7.02
N LEU A 202 1.24 7.53 6.58
CA LEU A 202 2.51 8.11 7.04
C LEU A 202 2.46 8.45 8.54
N VAL A 203 1.43 9.15 9.01
CA VAL A 203 1.30 9.52 10.43
C VAL A 203 1.24 8.28 11.33
N ILE A 204 0.50 7.25 10.91
CA ILE A 204 0.43 5.99 11.67
C ILE A 204 1.80 5.29 11.70
N ALA A 205 2.55 5.29 10.60
CA ALA A 205 3.88 4.69 10.56
C ALA A 205 4.88 5.45 11.44
N ILE A 206 4.93 6.78 11.32
CA ILE A 206 5.84 7.65 12.08
C ILE A 206 5.55 7.54 13.59
N THR A 207 4.31 7.77 14.01
CA THR A 207 3.93 7.67 15.43
C THR A 207 4.04 6.23 15.95
N GLY A 208 3.90 5.23 15.07
CA GLY A 208 4.13 3.83 15.36
C GLY A 208 5.55 3.50 15.81
N SER A 209 6.55 4.34 15.50
CA SER A 209 7.93 4.16 15.97
C SER A 209 8.04 4.19 17.51
N LEU A 210 7.11 4.85 18.20
CA LEU A 210 7.02 4.87 19.66
C LEU A 210 6.44 3.57 20.26
N LYS A 211 6.04 2.61 19.42
CA LYS A 211 5.51 1.32 19.91
C LYS A 211 6.58 0.38 20.42
N ASP A 212 7.84 0.62 20.05
CA ASP A 212 8.97 -0.20 20.48
C ASP A 212 9.03 -0.27 22.02
N HIS A 213 9.32 -1.46 22.52
CA HIS A 213 9.42 -1.73 23.94
C HIS A 213 10.46 -0.84 24.62
N VAL A 214 11.51 -0.43 23.91
CA VAL A 214 12.57 0.44 24.42
C VAL A 214 12.02 1.81 24.86
N TYR A 215 10.95 2.31 24.23
CA TYR A 215 10.36 3.61 24.57
C TYR A 215 9.32 3.53 25.69
N THR A 216 8.61 2.40 25.82
CA THR A 216 7.52 2.25 26.82
C THR A 216 7.96 2.48 28.26
N LYS A 217 9.23 2.15 28.59
CA LYS A 217 9.80 2.28 29.94
C LYS A 217 10.35 3.68 30.25
N LYS A 218 10.46 4.56 29.25
CA LYS A 218 11.03 5.91 29.43
C LYS A 218 10.04 6.86 30.10
N SER A 219 10.56 7.86 30.82
CA SER A 219 9.75 8.95 31.38
C SER A 219 9.33 9.94 30.28
N SER A 220 8.36 10.80 30.59
CA SER A 220 7.93 11.88 29.69
C SER A 220 9.10 12.78 29.28
N ASP A 221 9.95 13.18 30.25
CA ASP A 221 11.10 14.05 30.00
C ASP A 221 12.13 13.44 29.05
N GLN A 222 12.35 12.12 29.14
CA GLN A 222 13.27 11.40 28.25
C GLN A 222 12.73 11.25 26.83
N LEU A 223 11.40 11.18 26.67
CA LEU A 223 10.74 11.06 25.37
C LEU A 223 10.45 12.42 24.73
N ARG A 224 10.44 13.50 25.52
CA ARG A 224 10.07 14.85 25.08
C ARG A 224 10.79 15.30 23.79
N PRO A 225 12.12 15.17 23.65
CA PRO A 225 12.80 15.57 22.40
C PRO A 225 12.29 14.80 21.18
N VAL A 226 12.04 13.50 21.33
CA VAL A 226 11.51 12.65 20.24
C VAL A 226 10.07 13.03 19.93
N THR A 227 9.22 13.19 20.95
CA THR A 227 7.81 13.53 20.73
C THR A 227 7.68 14.90 20.09
N ASP A 228 8.51 15.88 20.47
CA ASP A 228 8.48 17.22 19.90
C ASP A 228 8.96 17.20 18.43
N ALA A 229 10.01 16.42 18.13
CA ALA A 229 10.47 16.22 16.75
C ALA A 229 9.43 15.51 15.86
N ILE A 230 8.74 14.49 16.39
CA ILE A 230 7.64 13.83 15.68
C ILE A 230 6.47 14.79 15.47
N SER A 231 6.09 15.58 16.47
CA SER A 231 5.04 16.60 16.34
C SER A 231 5.37 17.62 15.25
N ALA A 232 6.61 18.10 15.19
CA ALA A 232 7.07 19.01 14.13
C ALA A 232 6.98 18.36 12.75
N LEU A 233 7.48 17.13 12.60
CA LEU A 233 7.38 16.40 11.33
C LEU A 233 5.92 16.17 10.89
N ILE A 234 5.01 15.87 11.82
CA ILE A 234 3.59 15.70 11.50
C ILE A 234 2.96 17.04 11.09
N ALA A 235 3.34 18.15 11.74
CA ALA A 235 2.88 19.48 11.35
C ALA A 235 3.34 19.84 9.92
N ASP A 236 4.58 19.53 9.56
CA ASP A 236 5.09 19.69 8.18
C ASP A 236 4.27 18.87 7.19
N LEU A 237 4.00 17.60 7.51
CA LEU A 237 3.15 16.73 6.68
C LEU A 237 1.72 17.28 6.53
N PHE A 238 1.13 17.79 7.61
CA PHE A 238 -0.19 18.43 7.55
C PHE A 238 -0.18 19.66 6.64
N GLY A 239 0.87 20.48 6.70
CA GLY A 239 1.05 21.62 5.81
C GLY A 239 1.11 21.22 4.33
N VAL A 240 1.92 20.20 4.02
CA VAL A 240 2.07 19.71 2.63
C VAL A 240 0.76 19.16 2.05
N TRP A 241 -0.03 18.47 2.86
CA TRP A 241 -1.32 17.92 2.43
C TRP A 241 -2.44 18.97 2.39
N ALA A 242 -2.44 19.91 3.34
CA ALA A 242 -3.37 21.04 3.34
C ALA A 242 -3.18 21.94 2.11
N ALA A 243 -1.93 22.17 1.68
CA ALA A 243 -1.61 22.90 0.44
C ALA A 243 -2.20 22.23 -0.83
N GLN A 244 -2.55 20.94 -0.74
CA GLN A 244 -3.17 20.16 -1.82
C GLN A 244 -4.68 19.92 -1.58
N ASN A 245 -5.32 20.73 -0.73
CA ASN A 245 -6.74 20.61 -0.36
C ASN A 245 -7.13 19.25 0.25
N SER A 246 -6.18 18.58 0.92
CA SER A 246 -6.39 17.25 1.50
C SER A 246 -6.03 17.23 2.99
N PRO A 247 -6.81 17.91 3.85
CA PRO A 247 -6.52 18.01 5.29
C PRO A 247 -6.48 16.63 6.00
N PRO A 248 -5.84 16.54 7.17
CA PRO A 248 -5.74 15.30 7.93
C PRO A 248 -7.10 14.69 8.27
N GLY A 249 -7.20 13.37 8.15
CA GLY A 249 -8.38 12.62 8.57
C GLY A 249 -8.31 12.22 10.04
N ILE A 250 -9.46 11.80 10.61
CA ILE A 250 -9.58 11.36 12.00
C ILE A 250 -8.58 10.25 12.39
N ALA A 251 -8.16 9.41 11.44
CA ALA A 251 -7.22 8.34 11.68
C ALA A 251 -5.81 8.84 12.04
N SER A 252 -5.35 9.96 11.47
CA SER A 252 -4.07 10.60 11.86
C SER A 252 -4.12 11.01 13.33
N PHE A 253 -5.18 11.69 13.75
CA PHE A 253 -5.36 12.14 15.13
C PHE A 253 -5.50 10.97 16.10
N ASN A 254 -6.25 9.93 15.75
CA ASN A 254 -6.35 8.72 16.58
C ASN A 254 -4.98 8.08 16.85
N SER A 255 -4.07 8.14 15.87
CA SER A 255 -2.69 7.64 16.02
C SER A 255 -1.82 8.57 16.87
N MET A 256 -1.97 9.89 16.70
CA MET A 256 -1.29 10.89 17.55
C MET A 256 -1.72 10.74 19.02
N ILE A 257 -3.02 10.63 19.28
CA ILE A 257 -3.56 10.41 20.64
C ILE A 257 -2.95 9.14 21.26
N ALA A 258 -3.11 7.99 20.59
CA ALA A 258 -2.70 6.71 21.18
C ALA A 258 -1.17 6.58 21.32
N ASN A 259 -0.42 6.97 20.30
CA ASN A 259 1.03 6.71 20.26
C ASN A 259 1.86 7.92 20.68
N LEU A 260 1.57 9.11 20.14
CA LEU A 260 2.39 10.29 20.41
C LEU A 260 2.12 10.88 21.80
N ALA A 261 0.84 11.07 22.16
CA ALA A 261 0.46 11.57 23.48
C ALA A 261 0.52 10.45 24.54
N GLY A 262 -0.16 9.32 24.29
CA GLY A 262 -0.24 8.19 25.22
C GLY A 262 1.12 7.60 25.57
N ARG A 263 1.82 7.00 24.59
CA ARG A 263 3.13 6.38 24.82
C ARG A 263 4.24 7.39 25.06
N GLY A 264 4.12 8.60 24.51
CA GLY A 264 5.00 9.72 24.85
C GLY A 264 4.82 10.24 26.27
N LYS A 265 3.71 9.88 26.93
CA LYS A 265 3.31 10.35 28.26
C LYS A 265 3.16 11.87 28.33
N ARG A 266 2.48 12.45 27.35
CA ARG A 266 2.37 13.89 27.11
C ARG A 266 0.91 14.33 27.02
N LYS A 267 0.39 14.84 28.15
CA LYS A 267 -0.99 15.36 28.25
C LYS A 267 -1.19 16.62 27.40
N ASP A 268 -0.19 17.48 27.33
CA ASP A 268 -0.21 18.67 26.48
C ASP A 268 -0.38 18.33 24.99
N ILE A 269 0.25 17.25 24.51
CA ILE A 269 0.04 16.79 23.13
C ILE A 269 -1.38 16.25 22.94
N LEU A 270 -1.95 15.55 23.93
CA LEU A 270 -3.33 15.08 23.88
C LEU A 270 -4.29 16.27 23.72
N ASP A 271 -4.16 17.28 24.58
CA ASP A 271 -5.02 18.46 24.60
C ASP A 271 -4.93 19.23 23.27
N GLN A 272 -3.70 19.51 22.80
CA GLN A 272 -3.48 20.17 21.51
C GLN A 272 -4.04 19.37 20.33
N THR A 273 -3.93 18.05 20.36
CA THR A 273 -4.46 17.16 19.31
C THR A 273 -5.98 17.24 19.25
N LEU A 274 -6.64 17.22 20.41
CA LEU A 274 -8.11 17.32 20.51
C LEU A 274 -8.62 18.72 20.12
N GLU A 275 -7.93 19.78 20.55
CA GLU A 275 -8.24 21.15 20.16
C GLU A 275 -8.10 21.33 18.64
N THR A 276 -7.03 20.81 18.05
CA THR A 276 -6.82 20.86 16.60
C THR A 276 -7.93 20.13 15.86
N MET A 277 -8.33 18.92 16.32
CA MET A 277 -9.45 18.18 15.73
C MET A 277 -10.73 19.02 15.73
N GLN A 278 -11.05 19.65 16.86
CA GLN A 278 -12.23 20.50 17.01
C GLN A 278 -12.17 21.70 16.07
N HIS A 279 -11.03 22.38 15.98
CA HIS A 279 -10.83 23.55 15.13
C HIS A 279 -11.08 23.23 13.65
N ILE A 280 -10.66 22.05 13.17
CA ILE A 280 -10.90 21.62 11.79
C ILE A 280 -12.25 20.89 11.58
N GLY A 281 -13.14 20.93 12.58
CA GLY A 281 -14.49 20.37 12.49
C GLY A 281 -14.58 18.85 12.59
N LEU A 282 -13.52 18.17 13.05
CA LEU A 282 -13.54 16.73 13.30
C LEU A 282 -14.05 16.44 14.72
N LYS A 283 -15.14 15.67 14.81
CA LYS A 283 -15.68 15.21 16.10
C LYS A 283 -15.08 13.85 16.48
N PRO A 284 -14.75 13.64 17.78
CA PRO A 284 -14.35 12.32 18.27
C PRO A 284 -15.38 11.24 17.90
N ASN A 285 -14.90 10.11 17.38
CA ASN A 285 -15.72 8.92 17.18
C ASN A 285 -15.31 7.82 18.16
N THR A 286 -15.97 6.67 18.09
CA THR A 286 -15.66 5.53 18.97
C THR A 286 -14.20 5.11 18.90
N VAL A 287 -13.54 5.20 17.74
CA VAL A 287 -12.10 4.88 17.61
C VAL A 287 -11.26 5.94 18.31
N THR A 288 -11.63 7.22 18.23
CA THR A 288 -10.97 8.31 18.98
C THR A 288 -11.08 8.10 20.47
N LEU A 289 -12.27 7.77 20.98
CA LEU A 289 -12.49 7.53 22.41
C LEU A 289 -11.70 6.32 22.92
N ARG A 290 -11.60 5.26 22.11
CA ARG A 290 -10.69 4.12 22.40
C ARG A 290 -9.23 4.55 22.45
N SER A 291 -8.79 5.41 21.51
CA SER A 291 -7.43 5.96 21.52
C SER A 291 -7.16 6.80 22.77
N ILE A 292 -8.12 7.62 23.22
CA ILE A 292 -7.99 8.42 24.45
C ILE A 292 -7.88 7.51 25.67
N LEU A 293 -8.73 6.49 25.77
CA LEU A 293 -8.69 5.49 26.86
C LEU A 293 -7.34 4.75 26.90
N ALA A 294 -6.84 4.32 25.73
CA ALA A 294 -5.52 3.71 25.63
C ALA A 294 -4.39 4.67 26.06
N ALA A 295 -4.47 5.94 25.63
CA ALA A 295 -3.50 6.96 25.98
C ALA A 295 -3.48 7.26 27.48
N ALA A 296 -4.65 7.35 28.12
CA ALA A 296 -4.77 7.50 29.57
C ALA A 296 -4.11 6.33 30.33
N GLY A 297 -4.31 5.10 29.83
CA GLY A 297 -3.61 3.90 30.29
C GLY A 297 -2.09 4.04 30.21
N ASP A 298 -1.55 4.38 29.04
CA ASP A 298 -0.10 4.51 28.84
C ASP A 298 0.52 5.69 29.61
N MET A 299 -0.28 6.72 29.94
CA MET A 299 0.08 7.83 30.83
C MET A 299 -0.02 7.49 32.32
N ASN A 300 -0.57 6.32 32.68
CA ASN A 300 -0.82 5.92 34.07
C ASN A 300 -1.74 6.90 34.83
N ASP A 301 -2.72 7.49 34.14
CA ASP A 301 -3.66 8.48 34.69
C ASP A 301 -5.02 7.82 34.95
N ALA A 302 -5.25 7.44 36.21
CA ALA A 302 -6.47 6.73 36.63
C ALA A 302 -7.75 7.57 36.46
N GLU A 303 -7.67 8.88 36.66
CA GLU A 303 -8.82 9.78 36.47
C GLU A 303 -9.17 9.90 34.99
N ALA A 304 -8.17 10.07 34.13
CA ALA A 304 -8.37 10.12 32.69
C ALA A 304 -8.93 8.79 32.13
N ILE A 305 -8.53 7.64 32.68
CA ILE A 305 -9.11 6.33 32.30
C ILE A 305 -10.62 6.31 32.60
N ARG A 306 -11.03 6.75 33.80
CA ARG A 306 -12.44 6.76 34.20
C ARG A 306 -13.26 7.74 33.36
N SER A 307 -12.71 8.91 33.08
CA SER A 307 -13.32 9.93 32.22
C SER A 307 -13.50 9.39 30.79
N ALA A 308 -12.42 8.87 30.19
CA ALA A 308 -12.45 8.35 28.82
C ALA A 308 -13.38 7.15 28.64
N TRP A 309 -13.46 6.26 29.65
CA TRP A 309 -14.42 5.16 29.65
C TRP A 309 -15.87 5.67 29.69
N THR A 310 -16.14 6.65 30.55
CA THR A 310 -17.47 7.26 30.67
C THR A 310 -17.91 7.91 29.35
N ASP A 311 -17.00 8.65 28.70
CA ASP A 311 -17.26 9.28 27.39
C ASP A 311 -17.51 8.23 26.30
N LEU A 312 -16.75 7.13 26.30
CA LEU A 312 -16.95 6.02 25.36
C LEU A 312 -18.31 5.36 25.53
N VAL A 313 -18.72 5.08 26.77
CA VAL A 313 -20.04 4.51 27.08
C VAL A 313 -21.16 5.47 26.66
N ALA A 314 -21.03 6.76 27.00
CA ALA A 314 -22.00 7.77 26.61
C ALA A 314 -22.14 7.88 25.08
N ASN A 315 -21.02 7.83 24.35
CA ASN A 315 -21.02 7.81 22.88
C ASN A 315 -21.74 6.58 22.30
N ARG A 316 -21.54 5.39 22.89
CA ARG A 316 -22.23 4.16 22.48
C ARG A 316 -23.73 4.24 22.69
N ILE A 317 -24.15 4.72 23.86
CA ILE A 317 -25.57 4.95 24.18
C ILE A 317 -26.18 5.94 23.20
N ALA A 318 -25.53 7.10 22.98
CA ALA A 318 -26.02 8.14 22.09
C ALA A 318 -26.14 7.69 20.62
N THR A 319 -25.32 6.73 20.19
CA THR A 319 -25.35 6.17 18.84
C THR A 319 -26.22 4.92 18.71
N GLY A 320 -26.86 4.48 19.79
CA GLY A 320 -27.66 3.25 19.81
C GLY A 320 -26.83 1.98 19.57
N ALA A 321 -25.52 2.04 19.83
CA ALA A 321 -24.60 0.93 19.63
C ALA A 321 -24.30 0.22 20.96
N ALA A 322 -24.20 -1.11 20.94
CA ALA A 322 -23.76 -1.87 22.09
C ALA A 322 -22.25 -1.71 22.33
N LEU A 323 -21.82 -1.88 23.59
CA LEU A 323 -20.40 -2.04 23.91
C LEU A 323 -19.88 -3.33 23.29
N GLU A 324 -18.82 -3.22 22.50
CA GLU A 324 -18.17 -4.34 21.83
C GLU A 324 -17.07 -4.93 22.70
N LEU A 325 -16.67 -6.17 22.41
CA LEU A 325 -15.54 -6.81 23.06
C LEU A 325 -14.26 -5.94 23.04
N VAL A 326 -14.03 -5.19 21.95
CA VAL A 326 -12.87 -4.31 21.81
C VAL A 326 -12.91 -3.13 22.79
N ASP A 327 -14.10 -2.65 23.17
CA ASP A 327 -14.24 -1.58 24.17
C ASP A 327 -13.75 -2.08 25.54
N TRP A 328 -14.22 -3.26 25.95
CA TRP A 328 -13.83 -3.92 27.19
C TRP A 328 -12.35 -4.30 27.23
N GLN A 329 -11.79 -4.76 26.11
CA GLN A 329 -10.36 -5.04 25.99
C GLN A 329 -9.50 -3.78 26.18
N ASN A 330 -9.94 -2.63 25.66
CA ASN A 330 -9.24 -1.37 25.86
C ASN A 330 -9.28 -0.94 27.34
N LEU A 331 -10.45 -1.01 27.98
CA LEU A 331 -10.57 -0.72 29.42
C LEU A 331 -9.67 -1.64 30.26
N LEU A 332 -9.72 -2.95 30.00
CA LEU A 332 -8.90 -3.93 30.69
C LEU A 332 -7.41 -3.64 30.54
N ASN A 333 -6.96 -3.32 29.32
CA ASN A 333 -5.56 -3.01 29.07
C ASN A 333 -5.12 -1.71 29.76
N ALA A 334 -5.96 -0.67 29.79
CA ALA A 334 -5.69 0.56 30.52
C ALA A 334 -5.63 0.32 32.04
N ALA A 335 -6.58 -0.43 32.58
CA ALA A 335 -6.63 -0.80 34.00
C ALA A 335 -5.42 -1.64 34.44
N ARG A 336 -4.88 -2.50 33.56
CA ARG A 336 -3.64 -3.23 33.82
C ARG A 336 -2.42 -2.32 34.00
N ARG A 337 -2.38 -1.17 33.32
CA ARG A 337 -1.28 -0.21 33.44
C ARG A 337 -1.23 0.42 34.84
N ILE A 338 -2.40 0.77 35.38
CA ILE A 338 -2.55 1.36 36.73
C ILE A 338 -2.74 0.31 37.83
N ASN A 339 -2.74 -0.99 37.49
CA ASN A 339 -3.01 -2.10 38.41
C ASN A 339 -4.36 -2.02 39.16
N ASP A 340 -5.43 -1.65 38.46
CA ASP A 340 -6.78 -1.49 39.03
C ASP A 340 -7.79 -2.49 38.43
N PRO A 341 -7.73 -3.79 38.81
CA PRO A 341 -8.70 -4.78 38.33
C PRO A 341 -10.11 -4.55 38.89
N GLU A 342 -10.22 -3.92 40.06
CA GLU A 342 -11.49 -3.65 40.73
C GLU A 342 -12.37 -2.72 39.91
N TYR A 343 -11.78 -1.69 39.28
CA TYR A 343 -12.54 -0.81 38.42
C TYR A 343 -13.19 -1.54 37.23
N VAL A 344 -12.46 -2.44 36.57
CA VAL A 344 -13.02 -3.25 35.46
C VAL A 344 -14.16 -4.13 35.97
N GLN A 345 -13.97 -4.76 37.13
CA GLN A 345 -14.99 -5.60 37.76
C GLN A 345 -16.26 -4.80 38.09
N GLN A 346 -16.12 -3.60 38.65
CA GLN A 346 -17.24 -2.69 38.93
C GLN A 346 -17.99 -2.34 37.64
N GLN A 347 -17.28 -2.02 36.55
CA GLN A 347 -17.93 -1.74 35.27
C GLN A 347 -18.67 -2.96 34.71
N LEU A 348 -18.10 -4.17 34.81
CA LEU A 348 -18.79 -5.39 34.37
C LEU A 348 -20.07 -5.63 35.15
N ILE A 349 -20.09 -5.38 36.46
CA ILE A 349 -21.30 -5.48 37.30
C ILE A 349 -22.33 -4.44 36.85
N ASN A 350 -21.92 -3.19 36.66
CA ASN A 350 -22.82 -2.10 36.25
C ASN A 350 -23.53 -2.39 34.92
N PHE A 351 -22.86 -3.09 34.00
CA PHE A 351 -23.39 -3.40 32.68
C PHE A 351 -23.76 -4.88 32.48
N GLN A 352 -23.83 -5.68 33.56
CA GLN A 352 -24.01 -7.14 33.48
C GLN A 352 -25.27 -7.58 32.71
N HIS A 353 -26.32 -6.76 32.75
CA HIS A 353 -27.61 -7.03 32.10
C HIS A 353 -27.64 -6.67 30.61
N ILE A 354 -26.65 -5.90 30.15
CA ILE A 354 -26.56 -5.36 28.78
C ILE A 354 -25.44 -6.05 28.00
N VAL A 355 -24.38 -6.46 28.68
CA VAL A 355 -23.20 -7.08 28.07
C VAL A 355 -23.48 -8.56 27.74
N PRO A 356 -23.23 -9.01 26.50
CA PRO A 356 -23.32 -10.42 26.12
C PRO A 356 -22.49 -11.35 27.02
N HIS A 357 -23.03 -12.52 27.37
CA HIS A 357 -22.36 -13.48 28.24
C HIS A 357 -20.93 -13.87 27.81
N HIS A 358 -20.68 -13.99 26.51
CA HIS A 358 -19.33 -14.32 26.00
C HIS A 358 -18.28 -13.23 26.31
N ILE A 359 -18.69 -11.96 26.43
CA ILE A 359 -17.81 -10.86 26.84
C ILE A 359 -17.57 -10.93 28.34
N LEU A 360 -18.63 -11.14 29.13
CA LEU A 360 -18.51 -11.30 30.59
C LEU A 360 -17.53 -12.43 30.94
N ASP A 361 -17.72 -13.62 30.38
CA ASP A 361 -16.86 -14.78 30.62
C ASP A 361 -15.39 -14.51 30.25
N ARG A 362 -15.16 -13.90 29.07
CA ARG A 362 -13.82 -13.54 28.61
C ARG A 362 -13.15 -12.49 29.51
N MET A 363 -13.90 -11.51 30.01
CA MET A 363 -13.36 -10.49 30.91
C MET A 363 -13.11 -11.05 32.31
N SER A 364 -14.03 -11.86 32.85
CA SER A 364 -13.86 -12.56 34.13
C SER A 364 -12.62 -13.45 34.13
N THR A 365 -12.40 -14.20 33.04
CA THR A 365 -11.18 -15.01 32.86
C THR A 365 -9.92 -14.13 32.84
N ALA A 366 -9.98 -12.98 32.18
CA ALA A 366 -8.84 -12.08 32.04
C ALA A 366 -8.50 -11.29 33.33
N LEU A 367 -9.45 -11.19 34.27
CA LEU A 367 -9.30 -10.58 35.58
C LEU A 367 -8.77 -11.54 36.65
N GLN A 368 -8.71 -12.85 36.38
CA GLN A 368 -8.04 -13.81 37.27
C GLN A 368 -6.57 -13.39 37.46
N GLY A 369 -6.09 -13.39 38.71
CA GLY A 369 -4.83 -12.73 39.11
C GLY A 369 -3.60 -13.10 38.26
N GLU A 370 -3.46 -14.36 37.87
CA GLU A 370 -2.36 -14.80 36.98
C GLU A 370 -2.43 -14.18 35.58
N ASN A 371 -3.64 -14.02 35.03
CA ASN A 371 -3.87 -13.45 33.70
C ASN A 371 -3.79 -11.92 33.69
N PHE A 372 -4.17 -11.27 34.80
CA PHE A 372 -4.13 -9.81 34.90
C PHE A 372 -2.69 -9.30 35.00
N SER A 373 -1.85 -9.95 35.83
CA SER A 373 -0.46 -9.54 36.07
C SER A 373 0.53 -9.96 34.97
N ARG A 374 0.14 -10.81 34.00
CA ARG A 374 1.05 -11.34 32.96
C ARG A 374 1.76 -10.23 32.17
N LEU A 375 1.07 -9.14 31.87
CA LEU A 375 1.62 -7.97 31.16
C LEU A 375 2.55 -7.09 32.03
N GLN A 376 2.48 -7.19 33.36
CA GLN A 376 3.41 -6.50 34.26
C GLN A 376 4.75 -7.24 34.40
N LYS A 377 4.73 -8.59 34.36
CA LYS A 377 5.90 -9.43 34.69
C LYS A 377 6.94 -9.57 33.58
N GLU A 378 6.60 -9.39 32.30
CA GLU A 378 7.56 -9.51 31.18
C GLU A 378 8.65 -8.41 31.13
N ASN A 379 8.74 -7.52 32.15
CA ASN A 379 9.35 -6.21 31.97
C ASN A 379 10.53 -5.81 32.85
N GLN A 380 11.22 -6.72 33.53
CA GLN A 380 12.23 -6.32 34.52
C GLN A 380 13.68 -6.12 34.04
N ASN A 381 14.09 -6.52 32.83
CA ASN A 381 15.52 -6.41 32.46
C ASN A 381 15.76 -5.68 31.14
N VAL A 382 16.03 -4.37 31.16
CA VAL A 382 16.91 -3.69 30.18
C VAL A 382 17.42 -2.38 30.78
N SER A 383 18.73 -2.23 31.00
CA SER A 383 19.38 -0.93 31.21
C SER A 383 20.70 -0.88 30.41
N GLN A 384 21.03 0.31 29.89
CA GLN A 384 22.11 0.68 28.93
C GLN A 384 21.77 0.69 27.43
N GLU A 385 20.98 -0.24 26.88
CA GLU A 385 20.57 -0.20 25.45
C GLU A 385 19.67 1.00 25.06
N SER A 386 19.01 1.62 26.05
CA SER A 386 17.88 2.54 25.78
C SER A 386 18.27 3.95 25.32
N THR A 387 19.47 4.47 25.61
CA THR A 387 19.83 5.87 25.29
C THR A 387 20.22 6.02 23.82
N MET A 388 20.92 5.03 23.26
CA MET A 388 21.27 5.01 21.83
C MET A 388 20.04 5.00 20.93
N ALA A 389 19.00 4.24 21.31
CA ALA A 389 17.74 4.14 20.55
C ALA A 389 16.98 5.48 20.42
N THR A 390 17.08 6.38 21.40
CA THR A 390 16.46 7.73 21.33
C THR A 390 17.21 8.62 20.34
N ALA A 391 18.56 8.62 20.40
CA ALA A 391 19.39 9.40 19.48
C ALA A 391 19.29 8.90 18.04
N GLU A 392 19.19 7.60 17.83
CA GLU A 392 18.97 7.00 16.52
C GLU A 392 17.63 7.41 15.93
N LEU A 393 16.54 7.33 16.72
CA LEU A 393 15.22 7.76 16.25
C LEU A 393 15.18 9.26 15.90
N LEU A 394 15.84 10.11 16.67
CA LEU A 394 15.98 11.53 16.33
C LEU A 394 16.67 11.74 14.98
N LYS A 395 17.79 11.05 14.73
CA LYS A 395 18.47 11.10 13.42
C LYS A 395 17.55 10.65 12.28
N VAL A 396 16.75 9.61 12.51
CA VAL A 396 15.74 9.15 11.53
C VAL A 396 14.71 10.24 11.25
N ILE A 397 14.20 10.90 12.29
CA ILE A 397 13.22 12.00 12.14
C ILE A 397 13.84 13.18 11.40
N GLU A 398 15.07 13.57 11.70
CA GLU A 398 15.80 14.66 11.01
C GLU A 398 16.00 14.35 9.51
N VAL A 399 16.27 13.10 9.15
CA VAL A 399 16.34 12.67 7.75
C VAL A 399 14.96 12.79 7.09
N LEU A 400 13.89 12.34 7.77
CA LEU A 400 12.53 12.40 7.24
C LEU A 400 12.04 13.84 7.07
N GLN A 401 12.37 14.74 8.00
CA GLN A 401 12.07 16.17 7.88
C GLN A 401 12.72 16.77 6.63
N ARG A 402 13.98 16.42 6.35
CA ARG A 402 14.66 16.83 5.11
C ARG A 402 13.98 16.26 3.86
N ASP A 403 13.59 14.99 3.88
CA ASP A 403 12.90 14.36 2.75
C ASP A 403 11.51 14.98 2.51
N VAL A 404 10.74 15.27 3.56
CA VAL A 404 9.43 15.92 3.48
C VAL A 404 9.56 17.36 2.97
N LYS A 405 10.53 18.12 3.47
CA LYS A 405 10.84 19.46 2.97
C LYS A 405 11.23 19.44 1.49
N TYR A 406 12.12 18.52 1.12
CA TYR A 406 12.52 18.33 -0.28
C TYR A 406 11.31 18.01 -1.16
N MET A 407 10.45 17.08 -0.73
CA MET A 407 9.21 16.74 -1.42
C MET A 407 8.30 17.97 -1.58
N ALA A 408 8.11 18.76 -0.53
CA ALA A 408 7.28 19.95 -0.55
C ALA A 408 7.78 21.00 -1.56
N GLU A 409 9.09 21.27 -1.55
CA GLU A 409 9.74 22.24 -2.44
C GLU A 409 9.74 21.79 -3.92
N ASN A 410 9.73 20.48 -4.17
CA ASN A 410 9.87 19.90 -5.51
C ASN A 410 8.59 19.23 -6.03
N ALA A 411 7.47 19.29 -5.31
CA ALA A 411 6.22 18.63 -5.71
C ALA A 411 5.68 19.15 -7.05
N GLN A 412 5.94 20.43 -7.38
CA GLN A 412 5.46 21.12 -8.57
C GLN A 412 6.58 21.47 -9.55
N SER A 413 7.81 20.97 -9.36
CA SER A 413 8.96 21.38 -10.17
C SER A 413 8.94 20.86 -11.62
N GLY A 414 7.93 20.04 -11.98
CA GLY A 414 7.85 19.43 -13.31
C GLY A 414 9.01 18.47 -13.61
N ARG A 415 9.66 17.94 -12.57
CA ARG A 415 10.83 17.07 -12.69
C ARG A 415 10.53 15.87 -13.60
N ASN A 416 11.37 15.70 -14.61
CA ASN A 416 11.29 14.57 -15.50
C ASN A 416 12.00 13.35 -14.89
N PHE A 417 11.25 12.42 -14.30
CA PHE A 417 11.83 11.18 -13.78
C PHE A 417 12.39 10.27 -14.86
N TYR A 418 12.16 10.54 -16.15
CA TYR A 418 12.88 9.85 -17.22
C TYR A 418 14.38 10.20 -17.19
N GLU A 419 14.71 11.49 -17.06
CA GLU A 419 16.08 12.01 -17.05
C GLU A 419 16.77 11.78 -15.70
N ASP A 420 16.03 11.94 -14.60
CA ASP A 420 16.54 11.83 -13.24
C ASP A 420 15.69 10.83 -12.43
N PRO A 421 15.94 9.52 -12.59
CA PRO A 421 15.07 8.48 -12.07
C PRO A 421 15.18 8.34 -10.55
N LEU A 422 14.02 8.20 -9.91
CA LEU A 422 13.95 7.76 -8.52
C LEU A 422 14.41 6.30 -8.41
N SER A 423 15.02 5.96 -7.27
CA SER A 423 15.41 4.58 -6.98
C SER A 423 14.19 3.65 -6.99
N LEU A 424 14.25 2.62 -7.82
CA LEU A 424 13.25 1.54 -7.89
C LEU A 424 13.48 0.45 -6.82
N SER A 425 14.56 0.58 -6.04
CA SER A 425 14.95 -0.42 -5.05
C SER A 425 14.42 -0.05 -3.68
N LEU A 426 13.61 -0.94 -3.11
CA LEU A 426 13.30 -0.93 -1.68
C LEU A 426 14.57 -1.40 -0.93
N ALA A 427 15.05 -0.62 0.02
CA ALA A 427 16.36 -0.82 0.67
C ALA A 427 16.61 -2.28 1.09
N LYS A 428 17.80 -2.82 0.76
CA LYS A 428 18.45 -4.08 1.19
C LYS A 428 17.57 -5.32 1.44
N HIS A 429 16.33 -5.37 0.97
CA HIS A 429 15.65 -6.63 0.80
C HIS A 429 16.29 -7.29 -0.41
N SER A 430 17.04 -8.36 -0.17
CA SER A 430 17.51 -9.27 -1.20
C SER A 430 16.28 -9.86 -1.88
N GLY A 431 15.76 -9.14 -2.88
CA GLY A 431 14.80 -9.71 -3.80
C GLY A 431 15.38 -11.00 -4.36
N VAL A 432 14.52 -11.93 -4.78
CA VAL A 432 14.94 -13.24 -5.31
C VAL A 432 16.00 -13.09 -6.41
N TYR A 433 15.98 -11.96 -7.13
CA TYR A 433 16.88 -11.65 -8.24
C TYR A 433 17.98 -10.63 -7.90
N ALA A 434 18.19 -10.26 -6.63
CA ALA A 434 19.14 -9.20 -6.25
C ALA A 434 20.59 -9.49 -6.68
N ASN A 435 20.95 -10.76 -6.85
CA ASN A 435 22.28 -11.20 -7.29
C ASN A 435 22.32 -11.62 -8.77
N VAL A 436 21.21 -11.51 -9.50
CA VAL A 436 21.17 -11.86 -10.91
C VAL A 436 21.66 -10.66 -11.72
N PRO A 437 22.72 -10.81 -12.54
CA PRO A 437 23.21 -9.71 -13.36
C PRO A 437 22.11 -9.23 -14.33
N GLU A 438 22.01 -7.90 -14.51
CA GLU A 438 21.00 -7.28 -15.38
C GLU A 438 21.02 -7.84 -16.80
N GLN A 439 22.19 -8.21 -17.31
CA GLN A 439 22.34 -8.86 -18.61
C GLN A 439 21.52 -10.15 -18.74
N HIS A 440 21.49 -11.01 -17.71
CA HIS A 440 20.70 -12.25 -17.73
C HIS A 440 19.21 -11.95 -17.68
N ILE A 441 18.80 -10.96 -16.89
CA ILE A 441 17.40 -10.51 -16.83
C ILE A 441 16.98 -9.99 -18.20
N ARG A 442 17.86 -9.24 -18.88
CA ARG A 442 17.64 -8.72 -20.21
C ARG A 442 17.54 -9.82 -21.27
N THR A 443 18.40 -10.84 -21.21
CA THR A 443 18.31 -12.02 -22.08
C THR A 443 16.96 -12.72 -21.94
N VAL A 444 16.51 -13.01 -20.71
CA VAL A 444 15.20 -13.66 -20.50
C VAL A 444 14.05 -12.78 -21.00
N TYR A 445 14.14 -11.46 -20.78
CA TYR A 445 13.15 -10.53 -21.32
C TYR A 445 13.13 -10.55 -22.85
N ASP A 446 14.30 -10.51 -23.49
CA ASP A 446 14.43 -10.53 -24.94
C ASP A 446 13.94 -11.86 -25.54
N GLU A 447 14.27 -13.01 -24.96
CA GLU A 447 13.71 -14.32 -25.38
C GLU A 447 12.19 -14.36 -25.38
N MET A 448 11.55 -13.58 -24.51
CA MET A 448 10.10 -13.57 -24.36
C MET A 448 9.39 -12.49 -25.20
N THR A 449 10.12 -11.52 -25.74
CA THR A 449 9.53 -10.32 -26.35
C THR A 449 10.18 -9.89 -27.67
N THR A 450 11.21 -10.59 -28.14
CA THR A 450 11.85 -10.42 -29.47
C THR A 450 11.76 -11.72 -30.24
N ASP A 451 11.68 -11.60 -31.56
CA ASP A 451 11.93 -12.73 -32.42
C ASP A 451 13.42 -13.04 -32.26
N THR A 452 13.74 -14.29 -31.94
CA THR A 452 15.12 -14.74 -32.09
C THR A 452 15.44 -14.51 -33.57
N PRO A 453 16.48 -13.71 -33.94
CA PRO A 453 16.96 -13.78 -35.31
C PRO A 453 17.27 -15.25 -35.53
N ALA A 454 16.73 -15.84 -36.58
CA ALA A 454 17.12 -17.18 -36.99
C ALA A 454 18.66 -17.21 -36.96
N LEU A 455 19.22 -17.89 -35.96
CA LEU A 455 20.65 -18.13 -35.84
C LEU A 455 21.09 -18.71 -37.17
N GLU A 456 21.87 -17.92 -37.92
CA GLU A 456 22.90 -18.36 -38.85
C GLU A 456 22.66 -19.74 -39.48
N ILE A 457 21.68 -19.84 -40.39
CA ILE A 457 21.67 -20.88 -41.42
C ILE A 457 21.59 -20.18 -42.78
N LEU A 458 22.59 -19.36 -43.05
CA LEU A 458 23.04 -19.15 -44.41
C LEU A 458 24.51 -19.53 -44.42
N PRO A 459 24.93 -20.55 -45.20
CA PRO A 459 26.35 -20.85 -45.33
C PRO A 459 27.04 -19.59 -45.86
N GLU A 460 28.19 -19.26 -45.26
CA GLU A 460 29.06 -18.20 -45.73
C GLU A 460 29.19 -18.29 -47.25
N SER A 461 28.69 -17.26 -47.95
CA SER A 461 28.98 -17.09 -49.36
C SER A 461 30.50 -16.94 -49.49
N SER A 462 31.15 -17.96 -50.03
CA SER A 462 32.57 -17.95 -50.33
C SER A 462 32.89 -16.72 -51.19
N PRO A 463 34.01 -16.01 -50.94
CA PRO A 463 34.38 -14.89 -51.79
C PRO A 463 34.72 -15.40 -53.20
N GLU A 464 34.12 -14.78 -54.21
CA GLU A 464 34.45 -15.00 -55.62
C GLU A 464 35.96 -14.72 -55.85
N PRO A 465 36.66 -15.56 -56.64
CA PRO A 465 38.05 -15.30 -56.96
C PRO A 465 38.16 -14.10 -57.92
N GLU A 466 39.12 -13.22 -57.60
CA GLU A 466 39.48 -12.02 -58.37
C GLU A 466 39.67 -12.34 -59.86
N ALA A 467 38.98 -11.58 -60.72
CA ALA A 467 39.18 -11.62 -62.15
C ALA A 467 40.60 -11.11 -62.50
N GLU A 468 41.42 -12.00 -63.07
CA GLU A 468 42.69 -11.67 -63.70
C GLU A 468 42.51 -10.57 -64.75
N LYS A 469 43.20 -9.45 -64.56
CA LYS A 469 43.39 -8.43 -65.59
C LYS A 469 44.29 -8.99 -66.71
N GLN A 470 43.73 -9.17 -67.90
CA GLN A 470 44.52 -9.30 -69.13
C GLN A 470 45.08 -7.93 -69.55
N PRO A 471 46.34 -7.87 -70.04
CA PRO A 471 46.95 -6.62 -70.46
C PRO A 471 46.50 -6.20 -71.87
N ALA A 472 46.31 -4.90 -72.04
CA ALA A 472 46.04 -4.28 -73.34
C ALA A 472 47.24 -4.42 -74.28
N ALA A 473 46.97 -4.86 -75.52
CA ALA A 473 47.89 -4.78 -76.64
C ALA A 473 47.23 -3.96 -77.77
N MET A 474 48.03 -3.00 -78.26
CA MET A 474 47.83 -2.00 -79.33
C MET A 474 47.10 -0.71 -78.97
#